data_AF-A0A7G4A1B6-F1
#
_entry.id   AF-A0A7G4A1B6-F1
#
_cell.length_a   1.000
_cell.length_b   1.000
_cell.length_c   1.000
_cell.angle_alpha   90.00
_cell.angle_beta   90.00
_cell.angle_gamma   90.00
#
_symmetry.space_group_name_H-M   'P 1'
#
loop_
_entity.id
_entity.type
_entity.pdbx_description
1 polymer ?
#
loop_
_entity_poly.entity_id
_entity_poly.type
_entity_poly.pdbx_seq_one_letter_code
_entity_poly.pdbx_strand_id
1 'polypeptide(L)'
;MRNNLKNGRFNKNTNELGISIQKNNEIIFKPELIANIDKSNIAAVINHMKHLSKNSLLMTHHANKALAEQLQQANIQFIDYSGNAYINEPPIFIFIKGELSQKVSSYDELAFDLNSANIKIIFALLAIKGAINLTYREIAKMSDVALGSINKTFLMLQKYNYLIIKQNGAE
;
A
#
# COMPACT_ATOMS: atom_id res chain seq x y z
N MET A 1 5.45 15.38 14.85
CA MET A 1 6.60 14.59 15.37
C MET A 1 7.50 14.18 14.22
N ARG A 2 8.67 14.80 14.09
CA ARG A 2 9.73 14.37 13.15
C ARG A 2 10.52 13.26 13.83
N ASN A 3 10.26 12.01 13.46
CA ASN A 3 11.15 10.90 13.82
C ASN A 3 12.38 11.00 12.93
N ASN A 4 13.43 11.63 13.43
CA ASN A 4 14.75 11.59 12.81
C ASN A 4 15.32 10.19 13.05
N LEU A 5 15.09 9.28 12.11
CA LEU A 5 16.00 8.15 11.93
C LEU A 5 17.38 8.79 11.72
N LYS A 6 18.38 8.45 12.53
CA LYS A 6 19.70 9.12 12.53
C LYS A 6 20.32 9.24 11.13
N ASN A 7 19.91 8.39 10.18
CA ASN A 7 20.36 8.34 8.79
C ASN A 7 19.20 8.28 7.76
N GLY A 8 17.99 8.73 8.09
CA GLY A 8 16.86 8.67 7.16
C GLY A 8 15.79 9.74 7.38
N ARG A 9 15.13 10.17 6.30
CA ARG A 9 14.01 11.11 6.33
C ARG A 9 12.84 10.59 5.49
N PHE A 10 11.61 10.84 5.95
CA PHE A 10 10.41 10.57 5.17
C PHE A 10 9.64 11.87 4.92
N ASN A 11 9.38 12.19 3.65
CA ASN A 11 8.56 13.32 3.24
C ASN A 11 7.15 12.84 2.86
N LYS A 12 6.18 13.16 3.71
CA LYS A 12 4.77 12.78 3.52
C LYS A 12 4.11 13.43 2.31
N ASN A 13 4.51 14.66 1.96
CA ASN A 13 3.86 15.41 0.88
C ASN A 13 4.25 14.89 -0.49
N THR A 14 5.49 14.40 -0.64
CA THR A 14 6.02 13.87 -1.90
C THR A 14 6.05 12.34 -1.95
N ASN A 15 5.72 11.68 -0.84
CA ASN A 15 5.89 10.24 -0.63
C ASN A 15 7.32 9.80 -1.00
N GLU A 16 8.31 10.36 -0.30
CA GLU A 16 9.73 10.09 -0.55
C GLU A 16 10.42 9.64 0.72
N LEU A 17 11.18 8.54 0.63
CA LEU A 17 12.04 8.02 1.68
C LEU A 17 13.50 8.27 1.30
N GLY A 18 14.15 9.20 2.01
CA GLY A 18 15.58 9.47 1.89
C GLY A 18 16.40 8.65 2.87
N ILE A 19 17.45 7.99 2.39
CA ILE A 19 18.42 7.23 3.19
C ILE A 19 19.82 7.80 2.96
N SER A 20 20.48 8.22 4.04
CA SER A 20 21.83 8.81 4.02
C SER A 20 22.88 7.76 4.36
N ILE A 21 23.92 7.64 3.55
CA ILE A 21 24.92 6.56 3.66
C ILE A 21 26.26 7.06 4.20
N GLN A 22 26.68 8.26 3.76
CA GLN A 22 27.86 8.99 4.23
C GLN A 22 27.57 10.50 4.14
N LYS A 23 28.43 11.36 4.71
CA LYS A 23 28.30 12.84 4.60
C LYS A 23 28.11 13.23 3.12
N ASN A 24 26.87 13.61 2.77
CA ASN A 24 26.40 14.11 1.47
C ASN A 24 25.93 13.10 0.40
N ASN A 25 25.84 11.80 0.67
CA ASN A 25 25.16 10.86 -0.26
C ASN A 25 23.83 10.41 0.32
N GLU A 26 22.74 10.85 -0.31
CA GLU A 26 21.37 10.46 -0.02
C GLU A 26 20.75 9.76 -1.24
N ILE A 27 20.17 8.59 -1.00
CA ILE A 27 19.33 7.90 -1.99
C ILE A 27 17.88 8.17 -1.64
N ILE A 28 17.10 8.58 -2.63
CA ILE A 28 15.67 8.87 -2.49
C ILE A 28 14.87 7.75 -3.16
N PHE A 29 14.08 7.05 -2.36
CA PHE A 29 13.13 6.06 -2.82
C PHE A 29 11.71 6.63 -2.85
N LYS A 30 10.89 6.09 -3.76
CA LYS A 30 9.44 6.28 -3.77
C LYS A 30 8.77 5.00 -3.26
N PRO A 31 8.34 4.95 -1.99
CA PRO A 31 7.76 3.75 -1.44
C PRO A 31 6.38 3.47 -2.05
N GLU A 32 6.17 2.21 -2.41
CA GLU A 32 4.89 1.67 -2.87
C GLU A 32 4.45 0.57 -1.89
N LEU A 33 3.34 0.78 -1.19
CA LEU A 33 2.84 -0.17 -0.20
C LEU A 33 1.89 -1.19 -0.83
N ILE A 34 2.30 -2.45 -0.87
CA ILE A 34 1.43 -3.59 -1.20
C ILE A 34 1.55 -4.59 -0.05
N ALA A 35 0.60 -4.47 0.87
CA ALA A 35 0.60 -5.19 2.14
C ALA A 35 0.74 -6.71 1.98
N ASN A 36 -0.06 -7.31 1.10
CA ASN A 36 -0.14 -8.75 0.91
C ASN A 36 0.38 -9.14 -0.47
N ILE A 37 1.47 -9.90 -0.49
CA ILE A 37 1.96 -10.55 -1.70
C ILE A 37 1.92 -12.07 -1.51
N ASP A 38 1.49 -12.77 -2.54
CA ASP A 38 1.45 -14.22 -2.57
C ASP A 38 1.62 -14.73 -4.01
N LYS A 39 1.60 -16.06 -4.17
CA LYS A 39 1.80 -16.70 -5.48
C LYS A 39 0.73 -16.31 -6.51
N SER A 40 -0.47 -15.92 -6.08
CA SER A 40 -1.57 -15.57 -6.97
C SER A 40 -1.44 -14.16 -7.55
N ASN A 41 -0.82 -13.23 -6.81
CA ASN A 41 -0.77 -11.82 -7.20
C ASN A 41 0.65 -11.31 -7.58
N ILE A 42 1.71 -12.06 -7.28
CA ILE A 42 3.09 -11.62 -7.45
C ILE A 42 3.43 -11.15 -8.87
N ALA A 43 2.88 -11.79 -9.90
CA ALA A 43 3.10 -11.38 -11.29
C ALA A 43 2.51 -9.99 -11.58
N ALA A 44 1.30 -9.71 -11.06
CA ALA A 44 0.66 -8.42 -11.19
C ALA A 44 1.42 -7.34 -10.41
N VAL A 45 1.92 -7.67 -9.21
CA VAL A 45 2.76 -6.78 -8.40
C VAL A 45 4.06 -6.44 -9.12
N ILE A 46 4.77 -7.44 -9.67
CA ILE A 46 5.99 -7.21 -10.45
C ILE A 46 5.70 -6.30 -11.65
N ASN A 47 4.60 -6.56 -12.38
CA ASN A 47 4.23 -5.74 -13.53
C ASN A 47 3.94 -4.30 -13.12
N HIS A 48 3.14 -4.09 -12.06
CA HIS A 48 2.86 -2.78 -11.49
C HIS A 48 4.15 -2.03 -11.14
N MET A 49 5.04 -2.65 -10.37
CA MET A 49 6.30 -2.04 -9.95
C MET A 49 7.21 -1.67 -11.13
N LYS A 50 7.22 -2.46 -12.22
CA LYS A 50 7.99 -2.15 -13.44
C LYS A 50 7.46 -0.92 -14.20
N HIS A 51 6.19 -0.58 -14.04
CA HIS A 51 5.59 0.62 -14.63
C HIS A 51 5.76 1.87 -13.76
N LEU A 52 6.28 1.72 -12.53
CA LEU A 52 6.63 2.85 -11.67
C LEU A 52 8.02 3.41 -12.01
N SER A 53 8.44 4.41 -11.24
CA SER A 53 9.77 5.00 -11.34
C SER A 53 10.87 4.02 -10.96
N LYS A 54 12.06 4.18 -11.54
CA LYS A 54 13.24 3.33 -11.25
C LYS A 54 13.59 3.25 -9.75
N ASN A 55 13.38 4.33 -9.01
CA ASN A 55 13.65 4.42 -7.58
C ASN A 55 12.45 3.97 -6.70
N SER A 56 11.48 3.26 -7.28
CA SER A 56 10.37 2.71 -6.51
C SER A 56 10.83 1.57 -5.61
N LEU A 57 10.33 1.59 -4.36
CA LEU A 57 10.65 0.61 -3.34
C LEU A 57 9.37 -0.06 -2.85
N LEU A 58 9.22 -1.35 -3.11
CA LEU A 58 8.08 -2.13 -2.63
C LEU A 58 8.18 -2.31 -1.11
N MET A 59 7.17 -1.86 -0.37
CA MET A 59 6.98 -2.18 1.04
C MET A 59 5.87 -3.20 1.17
N THR A 60 6.14 -4.31 1.84
CA THR A 60 5.17 -5.40 2.04
C THR A 60 5.24 -5.94 3.46
N HIS A 61 4.22 -6.68 3.90
CA HIS A 61 4.20 -7.22 5.25
C HIS A 61 5.23 -8.34 5.42
N HIS A 62 5.24 -9.29 4.49
CA HIS A 62 6.20 -10.39 4.52
C HIS A 62 6.41 -10.97 3.12
N ALA A 63 7.67 -11.01 2.68
CA ALA A 63 8.08 -11.71 1.47
C ALA A 63 8.78 -13.01 1.89
N ASN A 64 8.09 -14.15 1.79
CA ASN A 64 8.75 -15.44 2.01
C ASN A 64 9.86 -15.67 0.96
N LYS A 65 10.72 -16.67 1.19
CA LYS A 65 11.88 -16.97 0.33
C LYS A 65 11.54 -17.05 -1.17
N ALA A 66 10.45 -17.72 -1.53
CA ALA A 66 10.07 -17.89 -2.92
C ALA A 66 9.63 -16.56 -3.56
N LEU A 67 8.86 -15.74 -2.84
CA LEU A 67 8.44 -14.42 -3.31
C LEU A 67 9.63 -13.44 -3.38
N ALA A 68 10.51 -13.45 -2.38
CA ALA A 68 11.73 -12.65 -2.36
C ALA A 68 12.64 -12.97 -3.55
N GLU A 69 12.79 -14.26 -3.90
CA GLU A 69 13.55 -14.71 -5.06
C GLU A 69 12.91 -14.25 -6.38
N GLN A 70 11.58 -14.33 -6.50
CA GLN A 70 10.87 -13.82 -7.67
C GLN A 70 11.01 -12.30 -7.83
N LEU A 71 10.88 -11.53 -6.73
CA LEU A 71 11.10 -10.08 -6.73
C LEU A 71 12.53 -9.74 -7.14
N GLN A 72 13.52 -10.44 -6.58
CA GLN A 72 14.93 -10.26 -6.92
C GLN A 72 15.21 -10.56 -8.39
N GLN A 73 14.73 -11.70 -8.91
CA GLN A 73 14.92 -12.09 -10.32
C GLN A 73 14.30 -11.06 -11.27
N ALA A 74 13.19 -10.42 -10.86
CA ALA A 74 12.56 -9.34 -11.60
C ALA A 74 13.21 -7.96 -11.36
N ASN A 75 14.28 -7.88 -10.57
CA ASN A 75 14.96 -6.65 -10.14
C ASN A 75 14.02 -5.63 -9.49
N ILE A 76 13.06 -6.11 -8.69
CA ILE A 76 12.13 -5.27 -7.92
C ILE A 76 12.71 -5.04 -6.53
N GLN A 77 13.08 -3.79 -6.25
CA GLN A 77 13.57 -3.39 -4.94
C GLN A 77 12.45 -3.50 -3.90
N PHE A 78 12.70 -4.18 -2.78
CA PHE A 78 11.69 -4.36 -1.73
C PHE A 78 12.28 -4.37 -0.32
N ILE A 79 11.43 -4.08 0.66
CA ILE A 79 11.64 -4.33 2.08
C ILE A 79 10.36 -4.94 2.69
N ASP A 80 10.51 -5.79 3.70
CA ASP A 80 9.40 -6.31 4.50
C ASP A 80 9.56 -6.06 6.01
N TYR A 81 8.53 -6.33 6.79
CA TYR A 81 8.55 -6.12 8.24
C TYR A 81 9.40 -7.15 9.01
N SER A 82 9.72 -8.29 8.39
CA SER A 82 10.62 -9.29 8.95
C SER A 82 12.10 -8.96 8.73
N GLY A 83 12.39 -7.87 8.00
CA GLY A 83 13.73 -7.46 7.64
C GLY A 83 14.28 -8.11 6.38
N ASN A 84 13.46 -8.83 5.60
CA ASN A 84 13.84 -9.23 4.25
C ASN A 84 13.92 -7.99 3.37
N ALA A 85 14.98 -7.89 2.59
CA ALA A 85 15.20 -6.74 1.74
C ALA A 85 16.00 -7.11 0.50
N TYR A 86 15.66 -6.48 -0.61
CA TYR A 86 16.49 -6.39 -1.80
C TYR A 86 16.53 -4.94 -2.25
N ILE A 87 17.71 -4.32 -2.18
CA ILE A 87 17.99 -2.97 -2.67
C ILE A 87 19.22 -3.08 -3.55
N ASN A 88 19.10 -2.59 -4.79
CA ASN A 88 20.15 -2.64 -5.79
C ASN A 88 20.24 -1.27 -6.47
N GLU A 89 20.61 -0.27 -5.67
CA GLU A 89 20.72 1.12 -6.08
C GLU A 89 22.10 1.65 -5.68
N PRO A 90 23.03 1.82 -6.64
CA PRO A 90 24.37 2.30 -6.34
C PRO A 90 24.39 3.58 -5.49
N PRO A 91 25.25 3.67 -4.46
CA PRO A 91 26.32 2.72 -4.10
C PRO A 91 25.87 1.59 -3.15
N ILE A 92 24.58 1.42 -2.90
CA ILE A 92 24.05 0.41 -1.98
C ILE A 92 23.65 -0.87 -2.73
N PHE A 93 24.16 -2.00 -2.25
CA PHE A 93 23.55 -3.29 -2.48
C PHE A 93 23.20 -3.92 -1.14
N ILE A 94 21.92 -4.19 -0.91
CA ILE A 94 21.41 -4.91 0.27
C ILE A 94 20.64 -6.10 -0.23
N PHE A 95 21.02 -7.28 0.22
CA PHE A 95 20.22 -8.47 0.03
C PHE A 95 20.18 -9.29 1.30
N ILE A 96 19.07 -9.18 2.03
CA ILE A 96 18.83 -9.84 3.31
C ILE A 96 17.72 -10.87 3.13
N LYS A 97 18.04 -12.13 3.44
CA LYS A 97 17.08 -13.23 3.55
C LYS A 97 17.00 -13.67 5.02
N GLY A 98 16.09 -13.08 5.78
CA GLY A 98 15.72 -13.48 7.13
C GLY A 98 14.56 -14.49 7.12
N GLU A 99 14.85 -15.75 7.42
CA GLU A 99 13.86 -16.86 7.40
C GLU A 99 12.81 -16.80 8.53
N LEU A 100 12.95 -15.91 9.51
CA LEU A 100 12.05 -15.86 10.66
C LEU A 100 10.99 -14.79 10.46
N SER A 101 9.78 -15.22 10.08
CA SER A 101 8.59 -14.40 10.29
C SER A 101 8.52 -14.10 11.79
N GLN A 102 8.88 -12.88 12.21
CA GLN A 102 8.32 -12.39 13.45
C GLN A 102 6.82 -12.46 13.23
N LYS A 103 6.13 -13.33 13.97
CA LYS A 103 4.66 -13.29 14.02
C LYS A 103 4.34 -11.89 14.50
N VAL A 104 4.09 -10.98 13.57
CA VAL A 104 3.51 -9.68 13.85
C VAL A 104 2.09 -10.02 14.27
N SER A 105 1.95 -10.24 15.57
CA SER A 105 0.69 -10.43 16.28
C SER A 105 -0.09 -9.12 16.22
N SER A 106 -0.66 -8.82 15.05
CA SER A 106 -1.58 -7.69 14.86
C SER A 106 -2.27 -7.71 13.48
N TYR A 107 -2.52 -8.89 12.92
CA TYR A 107 -3.49 -9.01 11.80
C TYR A 107 -4.95 -8.97 12.26
N ASP A 108 -5.22 -8.60 13.52
CA ASP A 108 -6.57 -8.41 14.04
C ASP A 108 -7.12 -6.98 13.87
N GLU A 109 -6.36 -6.00 13.36
CA GLU A 109 -6.86 -4.61 13.25
C GLU A 109 -7.47 -4.22 11.88
N LEU A 110 -7.34 -5.07 10.86
CA LEU A 110 -7.86 -4.83 9.51
C LEU A 110 -8.74 -5.98 9.00
N ALA A 111 -9.59 -6.57 9.84
CA ALA A 111 -10.67 -7.44 9.36
C ALA A 111 -11.66 -6.60 8.53
N PHE A 112 -11.29 -6.39 7.27
CA PHE A 112 -12.10 -5.78 6.23
C PHE A 112 -13.15 -6.83 5.87
N ASP A 113 -14.29 -6.81 6.56
CA ASP A 113 -15.38 -7.77 6.36
C ASP A 113 -16.04 -7.53 4.99
N LEU A 114 -15.37 -7.99 3.94
CA LEU A 114 -15.84 -7.90 2.56
C LEU A 114 -16.97 -8.90 2.34
N ASN A 115 -18.18 -8.37 2.19
CA ASN A 115 -19.35 -9.12 1.78
C ASN A 115 -19.77 -8.68 0.37
N SER A 116 -20.72 -9.40 -0.23
CA SER A 116 -21.18 -9.09 -1.59
C SER A 116 -21.63 -7.62 -1.74
N ALA A 117 -22.28 -7.04 -0.72
CA ALA A 117 -22.78 -5.68 -0.83
C ALA A 117 -21.67 -4.62 -0.86
N ASN A 118 -20.69 -4.68 0.05
CA ASN A 118 -19.61 -3.68 0.07
C ASN A 118 -18.66 -3.83 -1.14
N ILE A 119 -18.43 -5.04 -1.65
CA ILE A 119 -17.68 -5.26 -2.90
C ILE A 119 -18.39 -4.58 -4.07
N LYS A 120 -19.71 -4.79 -4.25
CA LYS A 120 -20.48 -4.15 -5.33
C LYS A 120 -20.41 -2.62 -5.26
N ILE A 121 -20.52 -2.05 -4.05
CA ILE A 121 -20.43 -0.61 -3.83
C ILE A 121 -19.05 -0.08 -4.17
N ILE A 122 -17.98 -0.71 -3.66
CA ILE A 122 -16.60 -0.32 -3.95
C ILE A 122 -16.32 -0.39 -5.45
N PHE A 123 -16.77 -1.46 -6.10
CA PHE A 123 -16.64 -1.61 -7.55
C PHE A 123 -17.34 -0.48 -8.31
N ALA A 124 -18.59 -0.15 -7.96
CA ALA A 124 -19.32 0.95 -8.60
C ALA A 124 -18.60 2.30 -8.42
N LEU A 125 -18.05 2.57 -7.23
CA LEU A 125 -17.28 3.79 -6.95
C LEU A 125 -15.98 3.89 -7.77
N LEU A 126 -15.30 2.76 -7.99
CA LEU A 126 -14.05 2.71 -8.78
C LEU A 126 -14.31 2.70 -10.29
N ALA A 127 -15.36 2.02 -10.74
CA ALA A 127 -15.67 1.86 -12.16
C ALA A 127 -16.35 3.09 -12.77
N ILE A 128 -17.17 3.81 -11.99
CA ILE A 128 -17.97 4.93 -12.49
C ILE A 128 -17.37 6.25 -11.98
N LYS A 129 -16.76 7.00 -12.90
CA LYS A 129 -16.19 8.32 -12.59
C LYS A 129 -17.24 9.25 -11.99
N GLY A 130 -16.96 9.79 -10.82
CA GLY A 130 -17.86 10.73 -10.13
C GLY A 130 -19.00 10.08 -9.34
N ALA A 131 -19.11 8.75 -9.29
CA ALA A 131 -20.15 8.06 -8.52
C ALA A 131 -20.12 8.42 -7.03
N ILE A 132 -18.95 8.77 -6.49
CA ILE A 132 -18.80 9.21 -5.09
C ILE A 132 -19.59 10.50 -4.76
N ASN A 133 -19.93 11.31 -5.78
CA ASN A 133 -20.69 12.54 -5.61
C ASN A 133 -22.21 12.32 -5.70
N LEU A 134 -22.65 11.10 -6.00
CA LEU A 134 -24.07 10.77 -6.10
C LEU A 134 -24.68 10.55 -4.72
N THR A 135 -26.00 10.63 -4.65
CA THR A 135 -26.72 10.34 -3.42
C THR A 135 -26.57 8.86 -3.05
N TYR A 136 -26.65 8.53 -1.77
CA TYR A 136 -26.61 7.14 -1.31
C TYR A 136 -27.69 6.28 -1.98
N ARG A 137 -28.84 6.86 -2.34
CA ARG A 137 -29.92 6.16 -3.04
C ARG A 137 -29.55 5.80 -4.47
N GLU A 138 -28.87 6.68 -5.19
CA GLU A 138 -28.39 6.41 -6.54
C GLU A 138 -27.28 5.35 -6.53
N ILE A 139 -26.36 5.44 -5.58
CA ILE A 139 -25.28 4.45 -5.40
C ILE A 139 -25.87 3.08 -5.06
N ALA A 140 -26.87 3.02 -4.18
CA ALA A 140 -27.57 1.78 -3.84
C ALA A 140 -28.24 1.15 -5.06
N LYS A 141 -28.91 1.97 -5.89
CA LYS A 141 -29.59 1.51 -7.10
C LYS A 141 -28.61 0.96 -8.13
N MET A 142 -27.50 1.65 -8.40
CA MET A 142 -26.51 1.17 -9.39
C MET A 142 -25.72 -0.04 -8.89
N SER A 143 -25.51 -0.15 -7.58
CA SER A 143 -24.77 -1.26 -6.99
C SER A 143 -25.66 -2.47 -6.72
N ASP A 144 -26.98 -2.37 -6.94
CA ASP A 144 -27.96 -3.43 -6.65
C ASP A 144 -27.84 -3.94 -5.20
N VAL A 145 -27.97 -3.01 -4.25
CA VAL A 145 -27.88 -3.27 -2.80
C VAL A 145 -28.92 -2.46 -2.02
N ALA A 146 -29.20 -2.89 -0.78
CA ALA A 146 -30.02 -2.12 0.15
C ALA A 146 -29.34 -0.80 0.54
N LEU A 147 -30.12 0.27 0.73
CA LEU A 147 -29.63 1.60 1.11
C LEU A 147 -28.78 1.57 2.39
N GLY A 148 -29.15 0.74 3.37
CA GLY A 148 -28.40 0.59 4.63
C GLY A 148 -26.97 0.06 4.45
N SER A 149 -26.69 -0.65 3.36
CA SER A 149 -25.35 -1.15 3.04
C SER A 149 -24.39 -0.04 2.63
N ILE A 150 -24.91 1.06 2.05
CA ILE A 150 -24.08 2.22 1.66
C ILE A 150 -23.44 2.85 2.89
N ASN A 151 -24.24 3.16 3.92
CA ASN A 151 -23.73 3.83 5.11
C ASN A 151 -22.67 2.98 5.83
N LYS A 152 -22.92 1.69 6.00
CA LYS A 152 -21.95 0.76 6.59
C LYS A 152 -20.65 0.71 5.80
N THR A 153 -20.75 0.66 4.47
CA THR A 153 -19.57 0.62 3.58
C THR A 153 -18.79 1.92 3.63
N PHE A 154 -19.45 3.07 3.62
CA PHE A 154 -18.79 4.38 3.69
C PHE A 154 -18.08 4.59 5.03
N LEU A 155 -18.73 4.24 6.14
CA LEU A 155 -18.10 4.29 7.47
C LEU A 155 -16.87 3.38 7.56
N MET A 156 -16.96 2.17 6.99
CA MET A 156 -15.83 1.26 6.90
C MET A 156 -14.69 1.86 6.06
N LEU A 157 -14.99 2.40 4.87
CA LEU A 157 -13.98 3.03 4.01
C LEU A 157 -13.32 4.25 4.67
N GLN A 158 -14.07 5.03 5.46
CA GLN A 158 -13.52 6.13 6.26
C GLN A 158 -12.64 5.65 7.40
N LYS A 159 -13.10 4.64 8.15
CA LYS A 159 -12.34 4.03 9.26
C LYS A 159 -10.96 3.56 8.79
N TYR A 160 -10.88 3.07 7.56
CA TYR A 160 -9.64 2.57 6.95
C TYR A 160 -8.98 3.56 5.98
N ASN A 161 -9.38 4.84 6.01
CA ASN A 161 -8.79 5.93 5.23
C ASN A 161 -8.84 5.76 3.69
N TYR A 162 -9.67 4.84 3.18
CA TYR A 162 -9.94 4.68 1.75
C TYR A 162 -10.92 5.72 1.20
N LEU A 163 -11.73 6.33 2.08
CA LEU A 163 -12.60 7.45 1.75
C LEU A 163 -12.33 8.62 2.70
N ILE A 164 -12.00 9.78 2.14
CA ILE A 164 -11.75 11.00 2.90
C ILE A 164 -12.86 11.99 2.58
N ILE A 165 -13.67 12.33 3.59
CA ILE A 165 -14.65 13.41 3.45
C ILE A 165 -13.94 14.74 3.68
N LYS A 166 -13.96 15.61 2.67
CA LYS A 166 -13.55 16.99 2.81
C LYS A 166 -14.64 17.73 3.59
N GLN A 167 -14.35 18.19 4.80
CA GLN A 167 -15.25 19.12 5.49
C GLN A 167 -15.19 20.46 4.74
N ASN A 168 -16.32 20.93 4.22
CA ASN A 168 -16.39 22.27 3.67
C ASN A 168 -16.45 23.28 4.83
N GLY A 169 -15.38 24.07 5.00
CA GLY A 169 -15.41 25.38 5.64
C GLY A 169 -14.66 25.52 6.98
N ALA A 170 -13.43 26.04 6.90
CA ALA A 170 -13.09 27.32 7.53
C ALA A 170 -12.06 27.98 6.61
N GLU A 171 -12.53 28.93 5.81
CA GLU A 171 -11.68 30.02 5.30
C GLU A 171 -11.19 30.87 6.48
#